data_AF-A0A9X1R024-F1
#
_entry.id   AF-A0A9X1R024-F1
#
_cell.length_a   1.000
_cell.length_b   1.000
_cell.length_c   1.000
_cell.angle_alpha   90.00
_cell.angle_beta   90.00
_cell.angle_gamma   90.00
#
_symmetry.space_group_name_H-M   'P 1'
#
loop_
_entity.id
_entity.type
_entity.pdbx_description
1 polymer ?
#
loop_
_entity_poly.entity_id
_entity_poly.type
_entity_poly.pdbx_seq_one_letter_code
_entity_poly.pdbx_strand_id
1 'polypeptide(L)'
;MKIQIIQAIKTFDINELDALLEDGKSYMEVTKTKFLQSLAELFETLKDEGCTAFDDVFFGASQSCYWDGEGMTFITNQGFYLDLYIEEKDGNVNDIYVCYDLVNFIELYKEYDLGFCFYHDEKIGFIPDLDYVAIRDEYNQLLAEIELLMPTTNLDGLERLYPTYQKLEKLLDKFGLFIAFEYRLYSKAYDLIMEIENLFQIKAKEHVAIDAIIDFQKAKTEREKLIWYFKNRKDKLSLFNISIPEDLNKDPFITHKSDSLNIKIDVSGYEYVLEFFKQLNELYHEFMKKYEPLPEQIEQASDGAFQYNLESFLRLPNKHIDIIDKYSGPAF
;
A
#
# COMPACT_ATOMS: atom_id res chain seq x y z
N MET A 1 26.60 -21.02 17.87
CA MET A 1 26.06 -20.39 16.65
C MET A 1 24.67 -19.79 16.88
N LYS A 2 23.62 -20.56 17.20
CA LYS A 2 22.26 -20.02 17.44
C LYS A 2 22.22 -18.83 18.42
N ILE A 3 22.89 -18.92 19.58
CA ILE A 3 22.98 -17.80 20.55
C ILE A 3 23.62 -16.55 19.95
N GLN A 4 24.64 -16.70 19.10
CA GLN A 4 25.31 -15.56 18.46
C GLN A 4 24.41 -14.92 17.40
N ILE A 5 23.66 -15.73 16.65
CA ILE A 5 22.67 -15.24 15.68
C ILE A 5 21.57 -14.46 16.39
N ILE A 6 21.04 -15.00 17.50
CA ILE A 6 20.05 -14.30 18.34
C ILE A 6 20.63 -12.97 18.82
N GLN A 7 21.87 -12.96 19.30
CA GLN A 7 22.50 -11.75 19.78
C GLN A 7 22.68 -10.71 18.66
N ALA A 8 23.13 -11.15 17.47
CA ALA A 8 23.32 -10.28 16.31
C ALA A 8 21.99 -9.65 15.86
N ILE A 9 20.91 -10.44 15.78
CA ILE A 9 19.56 -9.93 15.49
C ILE A 9 19.10 -8.97 16.59
N LYS A 10 19.28 -9.33 17.87
CA LYS A 10 18.90 -8.49 19.03
C LYS A 10 19.55 -7.10 18.95
N THR A 11 20.81 -7.01 18.55
CA THR A 11 21.58 -5.76 18.49
C THR A 11 21.66 -5.13 17.11
N PHE A 12 20.83 -5.57 16.17
CA PHE A 12 20.81 -5.08 14.78
C PHE A 12 22.17 -5.17 14.06
N ASP A 13 23.01 -6.16 14.42
CA ASP A 13 24.34 -6.35 13.86
C ASP A 13 24.30 -7.25 12.61
N ILE A 14 23.98 -6.64 11.47
CA ILE A 14 23.91 -7.31 10.17
C ILE A 14 25.27 -7.87 9.74
N ASN A 15 26.38 -7.22 10.09
CA ASN A 15 27.71 -7.67 9.70
C ASN A 15 28.11 -8.96 10.45
N GLU A 16 27.83 -9.01 11.76
CA GLU A 16 28.02 -10.23 12.54
C GLU A 16 27.09 -11.34 12.03
N LEU A 17 25.82 -11.01 11.71
CA LEU A 17 24.89 -11.99 11.16
C LEU A 17 25.38 -12.55 9.81
N ASP A 18 25.90 -11.71 8.91
CA ASP A 18 26.48 -12.14 7.64
C ASP A 18 27.64 -13.12 7.81
N ALA A 19 28.51 -12.88 8.81
CA ALA A 19 29.63 -13.76 9.14
C ALA A 19 29.19 -15.10 9.75
N LEU A 20 28.06 -15.13 10.46
CA LEU A 20 27.51 -16.33 11.10
C LEU A 20 26.70 -17.20 10.14
N LEU A 21 26.10 -16.61 9.10
CA LEU A 21 25.26 -17.31 8.14
C LEU A 21 26.08 -17.84 6.96
N GLU A 22 25.87 -19.11 6.63
CA GLU A 22 26.62 -19.82 5.59
C GLU A 22 26.32 -19.27 4.18
N ASP A 23 27.38 -19.05 3.39
CA ASP A 23 27.28 -18.67 1.99
C ASP A 23 26.65 -19.79 1.14
N GLY A 24 25.84 -19.41 0.15
CA GLY A 24 25.18 -20.36 -0.74
C GLY A 24 23.96 -21.08 -0.15
N LYS A 25 23.71 -20.95 1.16
CA LYS A 25 22.42 -21.32 1.76
C LYS A 25 21.34 -20.29 1.45
N SER A 26 20.10 -20.77 1.41
CA SER A 26 18.91 -19.93 1.41
C SER A 26 18.38 -19.71 2.81
N TYR A 27 17.77 -18.56 3.03
CA TYR A 27 16.99 -18.27 4.23
C TYR A 27 15.62 -17.76 3.78
N MET A 28 14.52 -18.37 4.25
CA MET A 28 13.17 -18.17 3.71
C MET A 28 13.09 -18.36 2.19
N GLU A 29 13.83 -19.35 1.67
CA GLU A 29 13.92 -19.67 0.23
C GLU A 29 14.53 -18.57 -0.66
N VAL A 30 15.08 -17.50 -0.10
CA VAL A 30 15.83 -16.46 -0.83
C VAL A 30 17.33 -16.53 -0.54
N THR A 31 18.15 -15.80 -1.30
CA THR A 31 19.60 -15.77 -1.06
C THR A 31 19.91 -15.12 0.29
N LYS A 32 21.04 -15.52 0.93
CA LYS A 32 21.55 -14.87 2.15
C LYS A 32 21.57 -13.35 2.03
N THR A 33 22.10 -12.82 0.92
CA THR A 33 22.18 -11.38 0.68
C THR A 33 20.80 -10.71 0.70
N LYS A 34 19.79 -11.31 0.06
CA LYS A 34 18.43 -10.76 0.03
C LYS A 34 17.77 -10.82 1.40
N PHE A 35 17.95 -11.92 2.12
CA PHE A 35 17.45 -12.06 3.49
C PHE A 35 18.04 -11.00 4.43
N LEU A 36 19.36 -10.84 4.42
CA LEU A 36 20.06 -9.85 5.23
C LEU A 36 19.69 -8.41 4.85
N GLN A 37 19.50 -8.13 3.55
CA GLN A 37 19.05 -6.82 3.10
C GLN A 37 17.68 -6.46 3.69
N SER A 38 16.71 -7.38 3.68
CA SER A 38 15.38 -7.12 4.25
C SER A 38 15.41 -6.92 5.77
N LEU A 39 16.24 -7.68 6.49
CA LEU A 39 16.47 -7.41 7.93
C LEU A 39 17.15 -6.05 8.17
N ALA A 40 18.11 -5.68 7.33
CA ALA A 40 18.79 -4.39 7.44
C ALA A 40 17.83 -3.22 7.22
N GLU A 41 17.01 -3.28 6.17
CA GLU A 41 15.96 -2.28 5.88
C GLU A 41 14.99 -2.13 7.07
N LEU A 42 14.61 -3.25 7.69
CA LEU A 42 13.78 -3.27 8.88
C LEU A 42 14.46 -2.62 10.09
N PHE A 43 15.73 -2.92 10.33
CA PHE A 43 16.49 -2.32 11.43
C PHE A 43 16.72 -0.82 11.24
N GLU A 44 16.94 -0.34 10.00
CA GLU A 44 17.03 1.09 9.73
C GLU A 44 15.70 1.80 10.00
N THR A 45 14.57 1.20 9.60
CA THR A 45 13.23 1.73 9.91
C THR A 45 13.02 1.89 11.42
N LEU A 46 13.43 0.89 12.22
CA LEU A 46 13.37 0.97 13.68
C LEU A 46 14.29 2.04 14.26
N LYS A 47 15.47 2.25 13.67
CA LYS A 47 16.40 3.31 14.11
C LYS A 47 15.82 4.69 13.86
N ASP A 48 15.09 4.88 12.77
CA ASP A 48 14.39 6.13 12.48
C ASP A 48 13.28 6.42 13.52
N GLU A 49 12.66 5.36 14.06
CA GLU A 49 11.72 5.41 15.20
C GLU A 49 12.42 5.48 16.58
N GLY A 50 13.74 5.60 16.62
CA GLY A 50 14.53 5.74 17.85
C GLY A 50 14.86 4.43 18.57
N CYS A 51 14.60 3.28 17.96
CA CYS A 51 14.96 1.96 18.48
C CYS A 51 16.29 1.48 17.89
N THR A 52 17.30 1.19 18.71
CA THR A 52 18.64 0.78 18.24
C THR A 52 18.96 -0.69 18.46
N ALA A 53 18.10 -1.40 19.19
CA ALA A 53 18.15 -2.83 19.46
C ALA A 53 16.79 -3.30 19.95
N PHE A 54 16.56 -4.62 19.93
CA PHE A 54 15.49 -5.23 20.71
C PHE A 54 15.88 -5.27 22.19
N ASP A 55 14.94 -4.91 23.07
CA ASP A 55 15.17 -4.89 24.51
C ASP A 55 15.31 -6.31 25.06
N ASP A 56 14.47 -7.24 24.59
CA ASP A 56 14.50 -8.62 25.04
C ASP A 56 14.10 -9.66 23.98
N VAL A 57 14.35 -10.93 24.31
CA VAL A 57 13.99 -12.09 23.48
C VAL A 57 13.27 -13.12 24.33
N PHE A 58 12.05 -13.49 23.93
CA PHE A 58 11.21 -14.44 24.64
C PHE A 58 10.89 -15.66 23.79
N PHE A 59 10.82 -16.83 24.42
CA PHE A 59 10.51 -18.07 23.73
C PHE A 59 8.99 -18.29 23.60
N GLY A 60 8.62 -19.04 22.57
CA GLY A 60 7.26 -19.46 22.31
C GLY A 60 7.22 -20.73 21.47
N ALA A 61 6.00 -21.16 21.17
CA ALA A 61 5.72 -22.26 20.27
C ALA A 61 4.76 -21.80 19.19
N SER A 62 5.01 -22.22 17.95
CA SER A 62 4.07 -22.01 16.86
C SER A 62 2.88 -22.94 17.01
N GLN A 63 1.66 -22.43 16.77
CA GLN A 63 0.46 -23.28 16.76
C GLN A 63 0.28 -24.04 15.43
N SER A 64 0.84 -23.52 14.34
CA SER A 64 0.60 -24.01 12.97
C SER A 64 1.82 -24.71 12.35
N CYS A 65 3.03 -24.43 12.85
CA CYS A 65 4.23 -25.10 12.38
C CYS A 65 4.38 -26.47 13.07
N TYR A 66 4.22 -27.56 12.32
CA TYR A 66 4.40 -28.96 12.74
C TYR A 66 5.82 -29.35 13.21
N TRP A 67 6.67 -28.37 13.52
CA TRP A 67 8.09 -28.53 13.71
C TRP A 67 8.35 -28.44 15.21
N ASP A 68 9.00 -29.45 15.80
CA ASP A 68 9.26 -29.60 17.24
C ASP A 68 10.25 -28.56 17.82
N GLY A 69 10.26 -27.33 17.31
CA GLY A 69 11.22 -26.30 17.72
C GLY A 69 10.58 -25.10 18.42
N GLU A 70 11.39 -24.44 19.24
CA GLU A 70 11.05 -23.23 19.96
C GLU A 70 11.24 -22.00 19.06
N GLY A 71 10.16 -21.24 18.85
CA GLY A 71 10.21 -19.92 18.23
C GLY A 71 10.59 -18.84 19.23
N MET A 72 10.95 -17.66 18.71
CA MET A 72 11.52 -16.57 19.50
C MET A 72 10.89 -15.25 19.07
N THR A 73 10.42 -14.47 20.04
CA THR A 73 9.96 -13.09 19.86
C THR A 73 11.08 -12.16 20.26
N PHE A 74 11.56 -11.36 19.32
CA PHE A 74 12.41 -10.21 19.57
C PHE A 74 11.49 -9.00 19.78
N ILE A 75 11.63 -8.26 20.88
CA ILE A 75 10.66 -7.22 21.24
C ILE A 75 11.33 -5.98 21.84
N THR A 76 10.77 -4.80 21.52
CA THR A 76 11.12 -3.54 22.17
C THR A 76 10.09 -3.15 23.24
N ASN A 77 10.46 -2.26 24.15
CA ASN A 77 9.58 -1.70 25.17
C ASN A 77 8.43 -0.86 24.58
N GLN A 78 8.56 -0.40 23.33
CA GLN A 78 7.52 0.30 22.58
C GLN A 78 6.54 -0.65 21.89
N GLY A 79 6.71 -1.97 22.02
CA GLY A 79 5.79 -2.96 21.46
C GLY A 79 6.07 -3.36 20.02
N PHE A 80 7.18 -2.91 19.42
CA PHE A 80 7.66 -3.46 18.14
C PHE A 80 8.18 -4.88 18.35
N TYR A 81 7.74 -5.83 17.53
CA TYR A 81 8.14 -7.22 17.70
C TYR A 81 8.40 -7.94 16.38
N LEU A 82 9.38 -8.84 16.38
CA LEU A 82 9.70 -9.73 15.27
C LEU A 82 9.71 -11.17 15.79
N ASP A 83 8.82 -11.99 15.28
CA ASP A 83 8.71 -13.40 15.63
C ASP A 83 9.46 -14.25 14.61
N LEU A 84 10.50 -14.97 15.08
CA LEU A 84 11.34 -15.82 14.24
C LEU A 84 11.39 -17.26 14.74
N TYR A 85 11.54 -18.17 13.79
CA TYR A 85 11.94 -19.54 14.01
C TYR A 85 13.33 -19.78 13.43
N ILE A 86 14.29 -20.21 14.26
CA ILE A 86 15.64 -20.56 13.82
C ILE A 86 15.74 -22.07 13.79
N GLU A 87 15.73 -22.64 12.58
CA GLU A 87 15.87 -24.07 12.36
C GLU A 87 17.33 -24.48 12.55
N GLU A 88 17.59 -25.40 13.48
CA GLU A 88 18.91 -25.96 13.72
C GLU A 88 18.90 -27.47 13.46
N LYS A 89 19.87 -27.93 12.68
CA LYS A 89 20.11 -29.34 12.40
C LYS A 89 21.59 -29.65 12.51
N ASP A 90 21.94 -30.67 13.30
CA ASP A 90 23.31 -31.11 13.52
C ASP A 90 24.27 -29.98 13.98
N GLY A 91 23.77 -29.06 14.82
CA GLY A 91 24.54 -27.92 15.34
C GLY A 91 24.67 -26.74 14.36
N ASN A 92 24.08 -26.86 13.16
CA ASN A 92 24.11 -25.83 12.13
C ASN A 92 22.73 -25.19 11.95
N VAL A 93 22.69 -23.89 11.73
CA VAL A 93 21.46 -23.21 11.33
C VAL A 93 21.19 -23.57 9.88
N ASN A 94 20.04 -24.18 9.65
CA ASN A 94 19.57 -24.59 8.34
C ASN A 94 18.82 -23.45 7.66
N ASP A 95 17.97 -22.76 8.42
CA ASP A 95 17.14 -21.65 7.93
C ASP A 95 16.65 -20.78 9.11
N ILE A 96 16.15 -19.58 8.81
CA ILE A 96 15.53 -18.63 9.73
C ILE A 96 14.26 -18.11 9.07
N TYR A 97 13.10 -18.30 9.70
CA TYR A 97 11.81 -17.91 9.15
C TYR A 97 11.06 -16.95 10.06
N VAL A 98 10.29 -16.03 9.46
CA VAL A 98 9.26 -15.27 10.18
C VAL A 98 8.11 -16.19 10.57
N CYS A 99 7.63 -16.08 11.81
CA CYS A 99 6.55 -16.91 12.36
C CYS A 99 5.36 -16.05 12.79
N TYR A 100 4.33 -15.99 11.94
CA TYR A 100 3.13 -15.17 12.20
C TYR A 100 2.17 -15.77 13.25
N ASP A 101 2.31 -17.06 13.58
CA ASP A 101 1.45 -17.78 14.52
C ASP A 101 2.18 -18.15 15.82
N LEU A 102 3.23 -17.39 16.18
CA LEU A 102 4.01 -17.65 17.38
C LEU A 102 3.25 -17.23 18.64
N VAL A 103 3.08 -18.19 19.57
CA VAL A 103 2.53 -17.90 20.90
C VAL A 103 3.60 -18.02 21.96
N ASN A 104 3.84 -16.93 22.68
CA ASN A 104 4.83 -16.88 23.75
C ASN A 104 4.35 -17.62 25.00
N PHE A 105 5.31 -18.14 25.78
CA PHE A 105 5.02 -18.78 27.07
C PHE A 105 4.67 -17.79 28.18
N ILE A 106 4.88 -16.50 27.92
CA ILE A 106 4.48 -15.39 28.78
C ILE A 106 3.65 -14.39 27.97
N GLU A 107 2.83 -13.62 28.65
CA GLU A 107 2.08 -12.53 28.05
C GLU A 107 3.03 -11.36 27.72
N LEU A 108 2.99 -10.90 26.47
CA LEU A 108 3.82 -9.82 25.95
C LEU A 108 2.92 -8.72 25.35
N TYR A 109 3.33 -7.47 25.48
CA TYR A 109 2.71 -6.35 24.80
C TYR A 109 3.24 -6.24 23.35
N LYS A 110 2.54 -6.85 22.40
CA LYS A 110 2.86 -6.84 20.97
C LYS A 110 1.92 -5.88 20.24
N GLU A 111 2.44 -4.73 19.81
CA GLU A 111 1.63 -3.69 19.15
C GLU A 111 1.96 -3.57 17.66
N TYR A 112 3.24 -3.61 17.29
CA TYR A 112 3.70 -3.36 15.93
C TYR A 112 4.49 -4.56 15.40
N ASP A 113 3.86 -5.34 14.51
CA ASP A 113 4.48 -6.50 13.87
C ASP A 113 5.55 -6.07 12.84
N LEU A 114 6.73 -6.66 12.96
CA LEU A 114 7.88 -6.47 12.08
C LEU A 114 8.09 -7.64 11.13
N GLY A 115 7.17 -8.61 11.09
CA GLY A 115 7.23 -9.73 10.18
C GLY A 115 7.29 -9.29 8.71
N PHE A 116 8.10 -9.97 7.92
CA PHE A 116 8.27 -9.72 6.49
C PHE A 116 8.17 -11.02 5.69
N CYS A 117 7.81 -10.87 4.42
CA CYS A 117 7.73 -11.98 3.47
C CYS A 117 8.48 -11.63 2.19
N PHE A 118 8.78 -12.66 1.39
CA PHE A 118 9.41 -12.51 0.09
C PHE A 118 8.43 -12.94 -1.00
N TYR A 119 8.44 -12.22 -2.11
CA TYR A 119 7.64 -12.56 -3.27
C TYR A 119 8.11 -13.88 -3.89
N HIS A 120 7.20 -14.60 -4.54
CA HIS A 120 7.51 -15.89 -5.17
C HIS A 120 8.62 -15.77 -6.22
N ASP A 121 8.68 -14.67 -6.97
CA ASP A 121 9.72 -14.38 -7.97
C ASP A 121 11.06 -13.92 -7.39
N GLU A 122 11.17 -13.75 -6.07
CA GLU A 122 12.44 -13.48 -5.38
C GLU A 122 13.11 -14.75 -4.84
N LYS A 123 12.39 -15.88 -4.80
CA LYS A 123 12.88 -17.15 -4.27
C LYS A 123 13.85 -17.82 -5.23
N ILE A 124 14.88 -18.51 -4.69
CA ILE A 124 15.93 -19.18 -5.48
C ILE A 124 15.34 -20.26 -6.42
N GLY A 125 14.26 -20.93 -5.98
CA GLY A 125 13.58 -21.96 -6.75
C GLY A 125 12.60 -21.45 -7.80
N PHE A 126 12.47 -20.14 -7.97
CA PHE A 126 11.50 -19.57 -8.90
C PHE A 126 11.85 -19.91 -10.36
N ILE A 127 10.87 -20.46 -11.08
CA ILE A 127 10.96 -20.72 -12.50
C ILE A 127 9.82 -19.95 -13.17
N PRO A 128 10.10 -18.94 -14.01
CA PRO A 128 9.06 -18.15 -14.65
C PRO A 128 8.29 -19.01 -15.66
N ASP A 129 6.96 -19.00 -15.55
CA ASP A 129 6.09 -19.61 -16.54
C ASP A 129 5.84 -18.67 -17.73
N LEU A 130 5.02 -19.13 -18.69
CA LEU A 130 4.71 -18.35 -19.90
C LEU A 130 3.94 -17.07 -19.60
N ASP A 131 3.04 -17.08 -18.61
CA ASP A 131 2.27 -15.89 -18.27
C ASP A 131 3.16 -14.86 -17.55
N TYR A 132 4.05 -15.29 -16.65
CA TYR A 132 5.04 -14.41 -16.02
C TYR A 132 5.94 -13.74 -17.07
N VAL A 133 6.41 -14.51 -18.05
CA VAL A 133 7.20 -13.97 -19.17
C VAL A 133 6.39 -12.96 -19.98
N ALA A 134 5.13 -13.24 -20.28
CA ALA A 134 4.27 -12.32 -21.02
C ALA A 134 4.03 -11.00 -20.26
N ILE A 135 3.73 -11.09 -18.95
CA ILE A 135 3.56 -9.91 -18.08
C ILE A 135 4.85 -9.09 -18.03
N ARG A 136 6.00 -9.75 -17.85
CA ARG A 136 7.31 -9.07 -17.84
C ARG A 136 7.55 -8.29 -19.12
N ASP A 137 7.28 -8.92 -20.26
CA ASP A 137 7.58 -8.34 -21.57
C ASP A 137 6.65 -7.14 -21.86
N GLU A 138 5.35 -7.25 -21.56
CA GLU A 138 4.41 -6.13 -21.72
C GLU A 138 4.66 -5.01 -20.69
N TYR A 139 5.04 -5.33 -19.45
CA TYR A 139 5.44 -4.35 -18.43
C TYR A 139 6.67 -3.56 -18.86
N ASN A 140 7.71 -4.24 -19.33
CA ASN A 140 8.92 -3.58 -19.83
C ASN A 140 8.65 -2.74 -21.08
N GLN A 141 7.76 -3.21 -21.95
CA GLN A 141 7.35 -2.44 -23.12
C GLN A 141 6.58 -1.18 -22.71
N LEU A 142 5.69 -1.26 -21.72
CA LEU A 142 4.96 -0.11 -21.20
C LEU A 142 5.91 0.93 -20.59
N LEU A 143 6.91 0.49 -19.81
CA LEU A 143 7.96 1.36 -19.28
C LEU A 143 8.72 2.07 -20.41
N ALA A 144 9.13 1.34 -21.45
CA ALA A 144 9.81 1.94 -22.60
C ALA A 144 8.93 2.95 -23.36
N GLU A 145 7.62 2.72 -23.44
CA GLU A 145 6.68 3.67 -24.05
C GLU A 145 6.52 4.94 -23.20
N ILE A 146 6.50 4.81 -21.87
CA ILE A 146 6.49 5.95 -20.93
C ILE A 146 7.77 6.77 -21.06
N GLU A 147 8.94 6.13 -21.20
CA GLU A 147 10.21 6.84 -21.39
C GLU A 147 10.19 7.75 -22.62
N LEU A 148 9.47 7.38 -23.68
CA LEU A 148 9.31 8.21 -24.87
C LEU A 148 8.39 9.43 -24.67
N LEU A 149 7.62 9.46 -23.58
CA LEU A 149 6.75 10.59 -23.21
C LEU A 149 7.44 11.53 -22.20
N MET A 150 8.58 11.14 -21.65
CA MET A 150 9.30 11.94 -20.67
C MET A 150 10.09 13.11 -21.30
N PRO A 151 10.35 14.19 -20.54
CA PRO A 151 9.88 14.44 -19.17
C PRO A 151 8.46 15.01 -19.10
N THR A 152 7.87 15.35 -20.24
CA THR A 152 6.60 16.08 -20.34
C THR A 152 5.75 15.56 -21.48
N THR A 153 4.46 15.37 -21.23
CA THR A 153 3.44 15.01 -22.24
C THR A 153 2.15 15.79 -21.98
N ASN A 154 1.12 15.59 -22.79
CA ASN A 154 -0.26 16.02 -22.50
C ASN A 154 -1.17 14.78 -22.37
N LEU A 155 -2.43 14.98 -21.97
CA LEU A 155 -3.39 13.88 -21.79
C LEU A 155 -3.63 13.07 -23.08
N ASP A 156 -3.62 13.72 -24.24
CA ASP A 156 -3.77 13.03 -25.53
C ASP A 156 -2.54 12.14 -25.85
N GLY A 157 -1.34 12.59 -25.48
CA GLY A 157 -0.11 11.85 -25.64
C GLY A 157 -0.10 10.54 -24.84
N LEU A 158 -0.83 10.48 -23.73
CA LEU A 158 -0.98 9.26 -22.93
C LEU A 158 -1.77 8.17 -23.66
N GLU A 159 -2.63 8.52 -24.64
CA GLU A 159 -3.40 7.53 -25.42
C GLU A 159 -2.49 6.53 -26.15
N ARG A 160 -1.23 6.92 -26.41
CA ARG A 160 -0.22 6.03 -26.97
C ARG A 160 0.04 4.79 -26.10
N LEU A 161 -0.11 4.91 -24.78
CA LEU A 161 0.11 3.81 -23.83
C LEU A 161 -1.06 2.80 -23.83
N TYR A 162 -2.25 3.22 -24.30
CA TYR A 162 -3.49 2.46 -24.17
C TYR A 162 -3.40 1.01 -24.70
N PRO A 163 -2.83 0.73 -25.88
CA PRO A 163 -2.76 -0.63 -26.39
C PRO A 163 -1.93 -1.58 -25.51
N THR A 164 -0.81 -1.10 -24.96
CA THR A 164 0.09 -1.89 -24.11
C THR A 164 -0.48 -2.01 -22.69
N TYR A 165 -1.02 -0.92 -22.15
CA TYR A 165 -1.78 -0.89 -20.90
C TYR A 165 -2.91 -1.93 -20.90
N GLN A 166 -3.78 -1.95 -21.92
CA GLN A 166 -4.92 -2.87 -21.98
C GLN A 166 -4.49 -4.35 -22.04
N LYS A 167 -3.37 -4.64 -22.71
CA LYS A 167 -2.85 -6.02 -22.76
C LYS A 167 -2.35 -6.44 -21.40
N LEU A 168 -1.56 -5.59 -20.74
CA LEU A 168 -1.00 -5.87 -19.43
C LEU A 168 -2.10 -6.01 -18.38
N GLU A 169 -3.09 -5.11 -18.39
CA GLU A 169 -4.29 -5.18 -17.53
C GLU A 169 -5.01 -6.52 -17.70
N LYS A 170 -5.30 -6.90 -18.95
CA LYS A 170 -5.96 -8.18 -19.26
C LYS A 170 -5.14 -9.40 -18.85
N LEU A 171 -3.80 -9.31 -18.89
CA LEU A 171 -2.94 -10.40 -18.42
C LEU A 171 -3.03 -10.54 -16.90
N LEU A 172 -3.00 -9.42 -16.16
CA LEU A 172 -3.10 -9.41 -14.70
C LEU A 172 -4.49 -9.84 -14.22
N ASP A 173 -5.56 -9.43 -14.90
CA ASP A 173 -6.95 -9.78 -14.56
C ASP A 173 -7.20 -11.30 -14.49
N LYS A 174 -6.40 -12.11 -15.20
CA LYS A 174 -6.50 -13.57 -15.15
C LYS A 174 -6.22 -14.14 -13.76
N PHE A 175 -5.38 -13.48 -12.97
CA PHE A 175 -4.86 -13.96 -11.70
C PHE A 175 -5.66 -13.42 -10.51
N GLY A 176 -6.42 -12.34 -10.72
CA GLY A 176 -7.13 -11.63 -9.65
C GLY A 176 -6.17 -10.82 -8.76
N LEU A 177 -6.75 -9.93 -7.96
CA LEU A 177 -6.01 -8.95 -7.16
C LEU A 177 -5.02 -9.57 -6.17
N PHE A 178 -5.39 -10.70 -5.54
CA PHE A 178 -4.57 -11.29 -4.47
C PHE A 178 -3.27 -11.92 -4.99
N ILE A 179 -3.31 -12.57 -6.15
CA ILE A 179 -2.10 -13.18 -6.75
C ILE A 179 -1.12 -12.10 -7.21
N ALA A 180 -1.60 -10.90 -7.57
CA ALA A 180 -0.72 -9.80 -7.94
C ALA A 180 0.23 -9.39 -6.79
N PHE A 181 -0.17 -9.60 -5.53
CA PHE A 181 0.65 -9.31 -4.37
C PHE A 181 1.62 -10.44 -3.98
N GLU A 182 1.52 -11.62 -4.61
CA GLU A 182 2.43 -12.73 -4.35
C GLU A 182 3.71 -12.67 -5.19
N TYR A 183 3.71 -11.89 -6.28
CA TYR A 183 4.85 -11.70 -7.19
C TYR A 183 5.24 -10.22 -7.26
N ARG A 184 6.53 -9.93 -7.11
CA ARG A 184 7.04 -8.56 -7.14
C ARG A 184 6.81 -7.89 -8.49
N LEU A 185 7.02 -8.63 -9.58
CA LEU A 185 6.73 -8.14 -10.92
C LEU A 185 5.25 -7.78 -11.08
N TYR A 186 4.34 -8.62 -10.56
CA TYR A 186 2.91 -8.41 -10.75
C TYR A 186 2.43 -7.21 -9.93
N SER A 187 2.91 -7.08 -8.68
CA SER A 187 2.63 -5.91 -7.85
C SER A 187 3.07 -4.62 -8.57
N LYS A 188 4.30 -4.58 -9.08
CA LYS A 188 4.81 -3.40 -9.83
C LYS A 188 4.00 -3.10 -11.08
N ALA A 189 3.62 -4.14 -11.83
CA ALA A 189 2.81 -3.99 -13.04
C ALA A 189 1.40 -3.48 -12.71
N TYR A 190 0.80 -3.98 -11.64
CA TYR A 190 -0.50 -3.55 -11.14
C TYR A 190 -0.46 -2.09 -10.68
N ASP A 191 0.54 -1.71 -9.87
CA ASP A 191 0.73 -0.34 -9.41
C ASP A 191 0.86 0.63 -10.59
N LEU A 192 1.69 0.28 -11.58
CA LEU A 192 1.87 1.09 -12.79
C LEU A 192 0.57 1.24 -13.60
N ILE A 193 -0.21 0.17 -13.73
CA ILE A 193 -1.52 0.20 -14.40
C ILE A 193 -2.47 1.13 -13.67
N MET A 194 -2.59 1.03 -12.34
CA MET A 194 -3.46 1.91 -11.57
C MET A 194 -3.05 3.38 -11.71
N GLU A 195 -1.75 3.67 -11.71
CA GLU A 195 -1.23 5.02 -11.90
C GLU A 195 -1.59 5.60 -13.27
N ILE A 196 -1.41 4.81 -14.34
CA ILE A 196 -1.78 5.22 -15.70
C ILE A 196 -3.30 5.38 -15.84
N GLU A 197 -4.08 4.46 -15.27
CA GLU A 197 -5.53 4.54 -15.30
C GLU A 197 -6.03 5.81 -14.62
N ASN A 198 -5.46 6.18 -13.47
CA ASN A 198 -5.81 7.42 -12.79
C ASN A 198 -5.62 8.64 -13.71
N LEU A 199 -4.58 8.64 -14.54
CA LEU A 199 -4.34 9.72 -15.50
C LEU A 199 -5.36 9.70 -16.66
N PHE A 200 -5.72 8.51 -17.16
CA PHE A 200 -6.79 8.37 -18.16
C PHE A 200 -8.14 8.86 -17.63
N GLN A 201 -8.44 8.63 -16.34
CA GLN A 201 -9.68 9.08 -15.72
C GLN A 201 -9.81 10.62 -15.71
N ILE A 202 -8.72 11.38 -15.69
CA ILE A 202 -8.79 12.86 -15.79
C ILE A 202 -9.52 13.25 -17.09
N LYS A 203 -9.12 12.67 -18.21
CA LYS A 203 -9.77 12.92 -19.50
C LYS A 203 -11.19 12.35 -19.54
N ALA A 204 -11.39 11.14 -19.02
CA ALA A 204 -12.69 10.46 -19.06
C ALA A 204 -13.80 11.18 -18.26
N LYS A 205 -13.43 12.03 -17.28
CA LYS A 205 -14.37 12.73 -16.39
C LYS A 205 -14.73 14.15 -16.86
N GLU A 206 -14.31 14.58 -18.04
CA GLU A 206 -14.62 15.90 -18.62
C GLU A 206 -16.12 16.25 -18.51
N HIS A 207 -17.01 15.42 -19.05
CA HIS A 207 -18.44 15.73 -19.05
C HIS A 207 -19.06 15.77 -17.65
N VAL A 208 -18.63 14.87 -16.76
CA VAL A 208 -19.14 14.81 -15.38
C VAL A 208 -18.69 16.04 -14.58
N ALA A 209 -17.44 16.46 -14.75
CA ALA A 209 -16.88 17.58 -14.02
C ALA A 209 -17.58 18.92 -14.34
N ILE A 210 -17.97 19.14 -15.60
CA ILE A 210 -18.71 20.36 -15.98
C ILE A 210 -20.02 20.47 -15.21
N ASP A 211 -20.85 19.41 -15.27
CA ASP A 211 -22.15 19.39 -14.59
C ASP A 211 -21.97 19.49 -13.07
N ALA A 212 -20.99 18.77 -12.52
CA ALA A 212 -20.69 18.78 -11.10
C ALA A 212 -20.28 20.18 -10.62
N ILE A 213 -19.41 20.90 -11.32
CA ILE A 213 -18.99 22.26 -10.94
C ILE A 213 -20.17 23.24 -10.99
N ILE A 214 -20.99 23.18 -12.05
CA ILE A 214 -22.17 24.04 -12.18
C ILE A 214 -23.11 23.82 -10.99
N ASP A 215 -23.34 22.57 -10.61
CA ASP A 215 -24.19 22.24 -9.47
C ASP A 215 -23.55 22.63 -8.12
N PHE A 216 -22.23 22.52 -8.00
CA PHE A 216 -21.50 22.97 -6.82
C PHE A 216 -21.65 24.48 -6.61
N GLN A 217 -21.55 25.28 -7.68
CA GLN A 217 -21.72 26.72 -7.62
C GLN A 217 -23.12 27.15 -7.15
N LYS A 218 -24.15 26.31 -7.38
CA LYS A 218 -25.52 26.53 -6.90
C LYS A 218 -25.69 26.13 -5.43
N ALA A 219 -24.88 25.22 -4.90
CA ALA A 219 -24.95 24.80 -3.52
C ALA A 219 -24.46 25.92 -2.58
N LYS A 220 -25.38 26.53 -1.82
CA LYS A 220 -25.07 27.66 -0.92
C LYS A 220 -25.03 27.24 0.54
N THR A 221 -25.79 26.21 0.89
CA THR A 221 -25.85 25.67 2.24
C THR A 221 -24.95 24.46 2.39
N GLU A 222 -24.52 24.20 3.61
CA GLU A 222 -23.78 22.98 3.95
C GLU A 222 -24.52 21.72 3.53
N ARG A 223 -25.84 21.68 3.76
CA ARG A 223 -26.68 20.54 3.39
C ARG A 223 -26.65 20.29 1.87
N GLU A 224 -26.71 21.34 1.06
CA GLU A 224 -26.60 21.22 -0.39
C GLU A 224 -25.21 20.75 -0.83
N LYS A 225 -24.14 21.24 -0.18
CA LYS A 225 -22.77 20.76 -0.43
C LYS A 225 -22.59 19.30 -0.04
N LEU A 226 -23.22 18.85 1.05
CA LEU A 226 -23.21 17.45 1.47
C LEU A 226 -23.93 16.57 0.45
N ILE A 227 -25.13 16.98 -0.02
CA ILE A 227 -25.84 16.28 -1.10
C ILE A 227 -24.97 16.22 -2.37
N TRP A 228 -24.32 17.34 -2.73
CA TRP A 228 -23.43 17.40 -3.87
C TRP A 228 -22.27 16.41 -3.72
N TYR A 229 -21.62 16.35 -2.56
CA TYR A 229 -20.56 15.39 -2.29
C TYR A 229 -21.03 13.95 -2.51
N PHE A 230 -22.15 13.54 -1.88
CA PHE A 230 -22.63 12.16 -2.00
C PHE A 230 -23.07 11.78 -3.42
N LYS A 231 -23.56 12.73 -4.22
CA LYS A 231 -23.87 12.51 -5.63
C LYS A 231 -22.62 12.24 -6.47
N ASN A 232 -21.52 12.94 -6.18
CA ASN A 232 -20.31 12.93 -7.00
C ASN A 232 -19.19 12.04 -6.44
N ARG A 233 -19.32 11.52 -5.21
CA ARG A 233 -18.25 10.73 -4.55
C ARG A 233 -17.81 9.49 -5.32
N LYS A 234 -18.69 8.91 -6.14
CA LYS A 234 -18.38 7.74 -6.98
C LYS A 234 -17.44 8.08 -8.13
N ASP A 235 -17.38 9.35 -8.50
CA ASP A 235 -16.47 9.87 -9.52
C ASP A 235 -15.16 10.37 -8.92
N LYS A 236 -14.92 10.14 -7.62
CA LYS A 236 -13.68 10.53 -6.97
C LYS A 236 -12.49 9.85 -7.65
N LEU A 237 -11.46 10.63 -7.93
CA LEU A 237 -10.16 10.15 -8.34
C LEU A 237 -9.17 10.21 -7.16
N SER A 238 -8.29 9.22 -7.07
CA SER A 238 -7.15 9.31 -6.14
C SER A 238 -6.11 10.28 -6.69
N LEU A 239 -5.69 11.25 -5.87
CA LEU A 239 -4.66 12.24 -6.24
C LEU A 239 -3.34 12.03 -5.47
N PHE A 240 -3.15 10.87 -4.83
CA PHE A 240 -2.05 10.62 -3.90
C PHE A 240 -0.65 10.91 -4.48
N ASN A 241 -0.43 10.54 -5.75
CA ASN A 241 0.85 10.75 -6.45
C ASN A 241 0.84 11.97 -7.39
N ILE A 242 -0.23 12.78 -7.39
CA ILE A 242 -0.41 13.90 -8.31
C ILE A 242 -0.27 15.22 -7.56
N SER A 243 0.80 15.95 -7.86
CA SER A 243 0.96 17.33 -7.42
C SER A 243 0.27 18.27 -8.40
N ILE A 244 -0.72 19.03 -7.91
CA ILE A 244 -1.46 20.04 -8.66
C ILE A 244 -0.97 21.43 -8.20
N PRO A 245 -0.56 22.33 -9.13
CA PRO A 245 -0.17 23.69 -8.76
C PRO A 245 -1.37 24.51 -8.24
N GLU A 246 -1.09 25.59 -7.51
CA GLU A 246 -2.15 26.43 -6.92
C GLU A 246 -3.06 27.08 -7.97
N ASP A 247 -2.50 27.44 -9.13
CA ASP A 247 -3.19 28.15 -10.20
C ASP A 247 -2.88 27.50 -11.56
N LEU A 248 -3.73 26.56 -11.95
CA LEU A 248 -3.62 25.84 -13.23
C LEU A 248 -3.71 26.76 -14.45
N ASN A 249 -4.28 27.97 -14.33
CA ASN A 249 -4.30 28.92 -15.44
C ASN A 249 -2.92 29.55 -15.72
N LYS A 250 -2.03 29.55 -14.73
CA LYS A 250 -0.65 30.06 -14.86
C LYS A 250 0.36 28.94 -15.12
N ASP A 251 0.13 27.77 -14.55
CA ASP A 251 0.95 26.57 -14.74
C ASP A 251 0.00 25.38 -15.02
N PRO A 252 -0.31 25.08 -16.29
CA PRO A 252 -1.29 24.06 -16.66
C PRO A 252 -0.70 22.65 -16.57
N PHE A 253 0.31 22.44 -15.72
CA PHE A 253 0.98 21.17 -15.62
C PHE A 253 0.80 20.56 -14.23
N ILE A 254 0.34 19.31 -14.21
CA ILE A 254 0.45 18.46 -13.03
C ILE A 254 1.74 17.65 -13.08
N THR A 255 2.20 17.20 -11.91
CA THR A 255 3.34 16.29 -11.81
C THR A 255 2.88 15.01 -11.13
N HIS A 256 2.99 13.89 -11.84
CA HIS A 256 2.86 12.56 -11.23
C HIS A 256 4.23 12.12 -10.72
N LYS A 257 4.32 11.67 -9.47
CA LYS A 257 5.56 11.20 -8.86
C LYS A 257 5.35 9.95 -8.03
N SER A 258 6.00 8.86 -8.41
CA SER A 258 6.06 7.58 -7.69
C SER A 258 7.37 6.86 -8.02
N ASP A 259 7.57 5.65 -7.47
CA ASP A 259 8.70 4.81 -7.84
C ASP A 259 8.62 4.32 -9.30
N SER A 260 7.41 4.20 -9.84
CA SER A 260 7.14 3.61 -11.17
C SER A 260 6.90 4.66 -12.25
N LEU A 261 6.38 5.84 -11.90
CA LEU A 261 5.97 6.86 -12.86
C LEU A 261 6.32 8.27 -12.39
N ASN A 262 7.21 8.92 -13.12
CA ASN A 262 7.67 10.29 -12.87
C ASN A 262 7.51 11.13 -14.15
N ILE A 263 6.36 11.79 -14.30
CA ILE A 263 6.04 12.52 -15.53
C ILE A 263 5.29 13.81 -15.23
N LYS A 264 5.61 14.87 -15.98
CA LYS A 264 4.87 16.13 -15.96
C LYS A 264 3.85 16.13 -17.10
N ILE A 265 2.61 16.48 -16.82
CA ILE A 265 1.49 16.35 -17.78
C ILE A 265 0.82 17.70 -17.95
N ASP A 266 0.81 18.20 -19.18
CA ASP A 266 0.01 19.35 -19.59
C ASP A 266 -1.48 18.94 -19.62
N VAL A 267 -2.25 19.62 -18.78
CA VAL A 267 -3.69 19.44 -18.61
C VAL A 267 -4.47 20.65 -19.13
N SER A 268 -3.86 21.45 -20.00
CA SER A 268 -4.53 22.59 -20.65
C SER A 268 -5.88 22.17 -21.24
N GLY A 269 -6.95 22.86 -20.85
CA GLY A 269 -8.32 22.52 -21.25
C GLY A 269 -9.03 21.49 -20.36
N TYR A 270 -8.38 20.96 -19.34
CA TYR A 270 -8.95 20.03 -18.34
C TYR A 270 -8.81 20.57 -16.90
N GLU A 271 -8.48 21.85 -16.73
CA GLU A 271 -8.25 22.48 -15.43
C GLU A 271 -9.48 22.37 -14.52
N TYR A 272 -10.66 22.49 -15.13
CA TYR A 272 -11.94 22.35 -14.41
C TYR A 272 -12.16 20.92 -13.90
N VAL A 273 -11.62 19.89 -14.55
CA VAL A 273 -11.72 18.51 -14.03
C VAL A 273 -10.91 18.36 -12.75
N LEU A 274 -9.71 18.92 -12.72
CA LEU A 274 -8.87 18.90 -11.53
C LEU A 274 -9.49 19.75 -10.40
N GLU A 275 -10.08 20.89 -10.73
CA GLU A 275 -10.82 21.70 -9.76
C GLU A 275 -12.01 20.92 -9.18
N PHE A 276 -12.74 20.17 -9.99
CA PHE A 276 -13.81 19.29 -9.52
C PHE A 276 -13.30 18.28 -8.47
N PHE A 277 -12.20 17.57 -8.76
CA PHE A 277 -11.63 16.62 -7.81
C PHE A 277 -11.10 17.29 -6.53
N LYS A 278 -10.48 18.46 -6.67
CA LYS A 278 -10.01 19.27 -5.53
C LYS A 278 -11.16 19.63 -4.61
N GLN A 279 -12.26 20.17 -5.15
CA GLN A 279 -13.45 20.50 -4.38
C GLN A 279 -14.07 19.27 -3.69
N LEU A 280 -14.14 18.14 -4.39
CA LEU A 280 -14.64 16.89 -3.82
C LEU A 280 -13.80 16.42 -2.64
N ASN A 281 -12.47 16.53 -2.73
CA ASN A 281 -11.55 16.15 -1.66
C ASN A 281 -11.57 17.13 -0.48
N GLU A 282 -11.62 18.44 -0.76
CA GLU A 282 -11.74 19.48 0.28
C GLU A 282 -13.00 19.30 1.12
N LEU A 283 -14.16 19.09 0.49
CA LEU A 283 -15.41 18.81 1.20
C LEU A 283 -15.34 17.52 2.02
N TYR A 284 -14.70 16.47 1.51
CA TYR A 284 -14.51 15.23 2.27
C TYR A 284 -13.76 15.51 3.58
N HIS A 285 -12.62 16.21 3.51
CA HIS A 285 -11.84 16.53 4.69
C HIS A 285 -12.58 17.50 5.65
N GLU A 286 -13.27 18.51 5.10
CA GLU A 286 -14.11 19.43 5.88
C GLU A 286 -15.17 18.65 6.68
N PHE A 287 -15.90 17.76 6.00
CA PHE A 287 -16.97 16.98 6.63
C PHE A 287 -16.45 15.89 7.57
N MET A 288 -15.36 15.20 7.22
CA MET A 288 -14.73 14.23 8.12
C MET A 288 -14.34 14.89 9.45
N LYS A 289 -13.70 16.07 9.38
CA LYS A 289 -13.33 16.83 10.59
C LYS A 289 -14.56 17.33 11.36
N LYS A 290 -15.58 17.82 10.66
CA LYS A 290 -16.77 18.39 11.30
C LYS A 290 -17.64 17.34 12.00
N TYR A 291 -17.77 16.17 11.38
CA TYR A 291 -18.65 15.09 11.83
C TYR A 291 -17.90 13.97 12.54
N GLU A 292 -16.65 14.20 12.92
CA GLU A 292 -15.85 13.26 13.71
C GLU A 292 -16.63 12.85 14.97
N PRO A 293 -16.96 11.55 15.14
CA PRO A 293 -17.69 11.10 16.31
C PRO A 293 -16.83 11.23 17.57
N LEU A 294 -17.51 11.42 18.70
CA LEU A 294 -16.87 11.36 20.00
C LEU A 294 -16.41 9.92 20.30
N PRO A 295 -15.31 9.72 21.04
CA PRO A 295 -14.84 8.38 21.41
C PRO A 295 -15.94 7.49 22.04
N GLU A 296 -16.78 8.06 22.90
CA GLU A 296 -17.87 7.34 23.57
C GLU A 296 -18.94 6.86 22.58
N GLN A 297 -19.09 7.53 21.44
CA GLN A 297 -20.00 7.09 20.37
C GLN A 297 -19.39 5.91 19.60
N ILE A 298 -18.08 5.93 19.37
CA ILE A 298 -17.36 4.86 18.69
C ILE A 298 -17.39 3.56 19.53
N GLU A 299 -17.20 3.67 20.84
CA GLU A 299 -17.29 2.55 21.79
C GLU A 299 -18.69 1.90 21.82
N GLN A 300 -19.73 2.65 21.47
CA GLN A 300 -21.11 2.19 21.42
C GLN A 300 -21.50 1.58 20.05
N ALA A 301 -20.63 1.63 19.05
CA ALA A 301 -20.89 1.00 17.77
C ALA A 301 -20.98 -0.52 17.96
N SER A 302 -22.15 -1.09 17.67
CA SER A 302 -22.36 -2.54 17.72
C SER A 302 -21.43 -3.23 16.73
N ASP A 303 -20.80 -4.31 17.19
CA ASP A 303 -20.06 -5.32 16.40
C ASP A 303 -18.57 -5.06 16.15
N GLY A 304 -17.95 -4.12 16.89
CA GLY A 304 -16.49 -4.05 17.05
C GLY A 304 -15.70 -3.59 15.82
N ALA A 305 -16.37 -3.22 14.72
CA ALA A 305 -15.74 -2.67 13.52
C ALA A 305 -16.40 -1.35 13.10
N PHE A 306 -15.88 -0.24 13.60
CA PHE A 306 -16.26 1.10 13.13
C PHE A 306 -15.42 1.47 11.90
N GLN A 307 -16.06 1.76 10.78
CA GLN A 307 -15.35 2.21 9.58
C GLN A 307 -15.09 3.73 9.65
N TYR A 308 -13.84 4.14 9.48
CA TYR A 308 -13.44 5.55 9.48
C TYR A 308 -13.73 6.23 8.14
N ASN A 309 -15.01 6.45 7.85
CA ASN A 309 -15.47 7.16 6.66
C ASN A 309 -16.65 8.10 6.96
N LEU A 310 -16.91 9.04 6.05
CA LEU A 310 -17.90 10.09 6.27
C LEU A 310 -19.32 9.55 6.48
N GLU A 311 -19.65 8.43 5.83
CA GLU A 311 -20.96 7.80 6.02
C GLU A 311 -21.14 7.31 7.46
N SER A 312 -20.14 6.62 8.01
CA SER A 312 -20.15 6.16 9.39
C SER A 312 -20.15 7.32 10.39
N PHE A 313 -19.39 8.38 10.08
CA PHE A 313 -19.31 9.61 10.87
C PHE A 313 -20.66 10.34 10.97
N LEU A 314 -21.51 10.20 9.94
CA LEU A 314 -22.85 10.77 9.93
C LEU A 314 -23.90 9.81 10.52
N ARG A 315 -23.78 8.50 10.26
CA ARG A 315 -24.71 7.47 10.78
C ARG A 315 -24.69 7.38 12.29
N LEU A 316 -23.50 7.32 12.89
CA LEU A 316 -23.32 7.08 14.32
C LEU A 316 -23.98 8.17 15.20
N PRO A 317 -23.81 9.48 14.93
CA PRO A 317 -24.53 10.54 15.64
C PRO A 317 -25.94 10.83 15.10
N ASN A 318 -26.48 9.99 14.21
CA ASN A 318 -27.80 10.18 13.56
C ASN A 318 -27.95 11.54 12.85
N LYS A 319 -26.92 11.94 12.08
CA LYS A 319 -26.86 13.21 11.33
C LYS A 319 -27.08 12.97 9.85
N HIS A 320 -27.94 13.76 9.21
CA HIS A 320 -28.15 13.74 7.75
C HIS A 320 -28.48 12.36 7.16
N ILE A 321 -29.09 11.46 7.94
CA ILE A 321 -29.41 10.09 7.51
C ILE A 321 -30.24 10.05 6.24
N ASP A 322 -31.13 11.03 6.07
CA ASP A 322 -31.97 11.16 4.88
C ASP A 322 -31.15 11.37 3.58
N ILE A 323 -29.96 11.98 3.69
CA ILE A 323 -29.02 12.15 2.57
C ILE A 323 -28.30 10.83 2.33
N ILE A 324 -27.83 10.18 3.38
CA ILE A 324 -27.11 8.91 3.29
C ILE A 324 -28.03 7.86 2.66
N ASP A 325 -29.23 7.65 3.18
CA ASP A 325 -30.14 6.61 2.67
C ASP A 325 -30.58 6.86 1.21
N LYS A 326 -30.54 8.11 0.75
CA LYS A 326 -30.91 8.48 -0.61
C LYS A 326 -29.75 8.40 -1.61
N TYR A 327 -28.53 8.72 -1.19
CA TYR A 327 -27.39 8.92 -2.09
C TYR A 327 -26.23 7.95 -1.84
N SER A 328 -26.20 7.28 -0.69
CA SER A 328 -25.30 6.15 -0.49
C SER A 328 -25.82 4.96 -1.28
N GLY A 329 -25.00 4.46 -2.22
CA GLY A 329 -25.23 3.16 -2.83
C GLY A 329 -25.18 2.04 -1.79
N PRO A 330 -25.53 0.79 -2.16
CA PRO A 330 -25.33 -0.35 -1.26
C PRO A 330 -23.89 -0.34 -0.76
N ALA A 331 -23.71 -0.43 0.56
CA ALA A 331 -22.42 -0.68 1.17
C ALA A 331 -21.87 -1.97 0.56
N PHE A 332 -20.71 -1.88 -0.09
CA PHE A 332 -19.96 -3.05 -0.52
C PHE A 332 -19.14 -3.56 0.66
#